data_AF-A0AAU2TQD2-F1
#
_entry.id   AF-A0AAU2TQD2-F1
#
_cell.length_a   1.000
_cell.length_b   1.000
_cell.length_c   1.000
_cell.angle_alpha   90.00
_cell.angle_beta   90.00
_cell.angle_gamma   90.00
#
_symmetry.space_group_name_H-M   'P 1'
#
loop_
_entity.id
_entity.type
_entity.pdbx_description
1 polymer ?
#
loop_
_entity_poly.entity_id
_entity_poly.type
_entity_poly.pdbx_seq_one_letter_code
_entity_poly.pdbx_strand_id
1 'polypeptide(L)'
;MDPVQQMEFHASCGHLISAPADRAGQDVRCPHCHQVVRVPPPDVPYASPVPVPTGAADPAALTALYVIALIGGLMGAALIYMVMFDEFSESELVTITPVWFFPIVFGLYGFVSQRLLRRIATGRAGTLAEAARMSIDVAGHWAALALFPFLVLKWRSSLLVSLAAAVFWAVLLWLFFALLFPTL
;
A
#
# COMPACT_ATOMS: atom_id res chain seq x y z
N MET A 1 -30.45 26.01 -36.37
CA MET A 1 -30.44 25.10 -35.20
C MET A 1 -28.98 24.92 -34.86
N ASP A 2 -28.48 25.65 -33.87
CA ASP A 2 -27.09 25.51 -33.46
C ASP A 2 -26.88 24.16 -32.75
N PRO A 3 -25.83 23.41 -33.11
CA PRO A 3 -25.50 22.18 -32.39
C PRO A 3 -25.06 22.54 -30.97
N VAL A 4 -25.80 22.07 -29.96
CA VAL A 4 -25.42 22.20 -28.55
C VAL A 4 -24.08 21.47 -28.38
N GLN A 5 -23.00 22.21 -28.26
CA GLN A 5 -21.68 21.66 -27.97
C GLN A 5 -21.75 20.98 -26.60
N GLN A 6 -21.51 19.66 -26.57
CA GLN A 6 -21.42 18.90 -25.33
C GLN A 6 -19.95 18.87 -24.89
N MET A 7 -19.72 19.08 -23.59
CA MET A 7 -18.41 18.91 -22.98
C MET A 7 -18.43 17.69 -22.06
N GLU A 8 -17.40 16.86 -22.19
CA GLU A 8 -17.18 15.69 -21.35
C GLU A 8 -16.16 16.01 -20.26
N PHE A 9 -16.47 15.67 -19.02
CA PHE A 9 -15.56 15.84 -17.90
C PHE A 9 -15.77 14.75 -16.86
N HIS A 10 -14.74 14.48 -16.06
CA HIS A 10 -14.83 13.50 -14.99
C HIS A 10 -15.35 14.13 -13.69
N ALA A 11 -16.29 13.46 -13.05
CA ALA A 11 -16.65 13.72 -11.67
C ALA A 11 -15.51 13.33 -10.73
N SER A 12 -15.56 13.83 -9.49
CA SER A 12 -14.60 13.47 -8.42
C SER A 12 -14.58 11.96 -8.10
N CYS A 13 -15.64 11.23 -8.47
CA CYS A 13 -15.72 9.77 -8.37
C CYS A 13 -15.10 9.03 -9.58
N GLY A 14 -14.59 9.75 -10.59
CA GLY A 14 -14.00 9.20 -11.81
C GLY A 14 -14.99 8.95 -12.96
N HIS A 15 -16.30 9.07 -12.72
CA HIS A 15 -17.33 8.86 -13.75
C HIS A 15 -17.35 10.00 -14.77
N LEU A 16 -17.38 9.67 -16.06
CA LEU A 16 -17.45 10.64 -17.16
C LEU A 16 -18.88 11.18 -17.29
N ILE A 17 -19.03 12.50 -17.23
CA ILE A 17 -20.30 13.22 -17.33
C ILE A 17 -20.24 14.09 -18.58
N SER A 18 -21.30 14.06 -19.39
CA SER A 18 -21.49 14.99 -20.50
C SER A 18 -22.48 16.07 -20.07
N ALA A 19 -22.08 17.35 -20.15
CA ALA A 19 -22.98 18.49 -19.94
C ALA A 19 -22.97 19.45 -21.13
N PRO A 20 -24.07 20.17 -21.40
CA PRO A 20 -24.09 21.24 -22.40
C PRO A 20 -23.05 22.31 -22.06
N ALA A 21 -22.34 22.83 -23.06
CA ALA A 21 -21.35 23.88 -22.87
C ALA A 21 -21.94 25.14 -22.23
N ASP A 22 -23.23 25.41 -22.46
CA ASP A 22 -23.99 26.52 -21.86
C ASP A 22 -24.10 26.43 -20.33
N ARG A 23 -23.81 25.26 -19.75
CA ARG A 23 -23.76 25.06 -18.29
C ARG A 23 -22.36 25.23 -17.71
N ALA A 24 -21.39 25.72 -18.48
CA ALA A 24 -20.06 26.04 -17.98
C ALA A 24 -20.13 26.93 -16.72
N GLY A 25 -19.43 26.52 -15.68
CA GLY A 25 -19.44 27.19 -14.38
C GLY A 25 -20.69 26.94 -13.51
N GLN A 26 -21.66 26.13 -13.96
CA GLN A 26 -22.82 25.72 -13.18
C GLN A 26 -22.57 24.38 -12.45
N ASP A 27 -23.33 24.16 -11.38
CA ASP A 27 -23.28 22.94 -10.59
C ASP A 27 -24.21 21.87 -11.18
N VAL A 28 -23.65 20.71 -11.51
CA VAL A 28 -24.41 19.55 -11.99
C VAL A 28 -24.26 18.35 -11.07
N ARG A 29 -25.30 17.52 -10.97
CA ARG A 29 -25.29 16.32 -10.12
C ARG A 29 -24.84 15.11 -10.93
N CYS A 30 -23.84 14.39 -10.43
CA CYS A 30 -23.40 13.13 -11.02
C CYS A 30 -24.51 12.07 -10.92
N PRO A 31 -24.87 11.37 -12.01
CA PRO A 31 -25.88 10.30 -11.96
C PRO A 31 -25.39 9.06 -11.21
N HIS A 32 -24.07 8.87 -11.06
CA HIS A 32 -23.50 7.69 -10.42
C HIS A 32 -23.29 7.84 -8.91
N CYS A 33 -22.73 8.97 -8.46
CA CYS A 33 -22.44 9.19 -7.03
C CYS A 33 -23.31 10.27 -6.37
N HIS A 34 -24.22 10.90 -7.13
CA HIS A 34 -25.06 12.02 -6.69
C HIS A 34 -24.33 13.24 -6.12
N GLN A 35 -23.01 13.30 -6.28
CA GLN A 35 -22.20 14.44 -5.87
C GLN A 35 -22.41 15.60 -6.84
N VAL A 36 -22.43 16.82 -6.30
CA VAL A 36 -22.51 18.05 -7.07
C VAL A 36 -21.10 18.43 -7.54
N VAL A 37 -20.93 18.55 -8.85
CA VAL A 37 -19.66 18.86 -9.53
C VAL A 37 -19.88 20.09 -10.41
N ARG A 38 -18.96 21.05 -10.34
CA ARG A 38 -19.03 22.28 -11.12
C ARG A 38 -18.47 22.04 -12.52
N VAL A 39 -19.21 22.42 -13.55
CA VAL A 39 -18.77 22.29 -14.96
C VAL A 39 -17.58 23.23 -15.18
N PRO A 40 -16.46 22.77 -15.76
CA PRO A 40 -15.31 23.63 -16.05
C PRO A 40 -15.67 24.77 -17.01
N PRO A 41 -15.15 26.00 -16.80
CA PRO A 41 -15.30 27.07 -17.79
C PRO A 41 -14.52 26.74 -19.08
N PRO A 42 -15.00 27.18 -20.26
CA PRO A 42 -14.39 26.87 -21.55
C PRO A 42 -13.00 27.51 -21.76
N ASP A 43 -12.63 28.50 -20.94
CA ASP A 43 -11.43 29.34 -21.15
C ASP A 43 -10.21 28.94 -20.29
N VAL A 44 -10.19 27.74 -19.73
CA VAL A 44 -8.94 27.22 -19.13
C VAL A 44 -8.33 26.22 -20.11
N PRO A 45 -7.18 26.54 -20.71
CA PRO A 45 -6.40 25.56 -21.48
C PRO A 45 -6.20 24.31 -20.62
N TYR A 46 -6.98 23.28 -20.91
CA TYR A 46 -6.83 21.96 -20.32
C TYR A 46 -5.59 21.31 -20.95
N ALA A 47 -4.41 21.79 -20.59
CA ALA A 47 -3.12 21.17 -20.90
C ALA A 47 -2.00 21.87 -20.12
N SER A 48 -2.17 22.01 -18.81
CA SER A 48 -1.00 21.95 -17.95
C SER A 48 -1.29 20.84 -16.96
N PRO A 49 -0.49 19.76 -16.94
CA PRO A 49 -0.56 18.84 -15.82
C PRO A 49 -0.37 19.71 -14.58
N VAL A 50 -1.42 19.83 -13.77
CA VAL A 50 -1.27 20.36 -12.42
C VAL A 50 -0.10 19.59 -11.83
N PRO A 51 0.98 20.25 -11.38
CA PRO A 51 2.09 19.54 -10.76
C PRO A 51 1.52 18.76 -9.59
N VAL A 52 1.35 17.45 -9.79
CA VAL A 52 0.99 16.53 -8.71
C VAL A 52 2.13 16.68 -7.71
N PRO A 53 1.85 17.00 -6.43
CA PRO A 53 2.90 17.28 -5.47
C PRO A 53 3.92 16.13 -5.46
N THR A 54 5.15 16.45 -5.86
CA THR A 54 6.33 15.58 -6.01
C THR A 54 6.74 14.84 -4.72
N GLY A 55 5.99 14.99 -3.64
CA GLY A 55 6.25 14.35 -2.34
C GLY A 55 5.49 13.04 -2.11
N ALA A 56 4.47 12.70 -2.91
CA ALA A 56 3.81 11.41 -2.81
C ALA A 56 4.59 10.39 -3.65
N ALA A 57 5.43 9.58 -3.00
CA ALA A 57 6.18 8.51 -3.66
C ALA A 57 5.26 7.67 -4.56
N ASP A 58 5.66 7.47 -5.82
CA ASP A 58 4.86 6.77 -6.81
C ASP A 58 4.46 5.38 -6.27
N PRO A 59 3.16 5.02 -6.25
CA PRO A 59 2.72 3.71 -5.82
C PRO A 59 3.44 2.56 -6.55
N ALA A 60 3.86 2.75 -7.81
CA ALA A 60 4.66 1.77 -8.55
C ALA A 60 6.08 1.66 -7.98
N ALA A 61 6.75 2.78 -7.71
CA ALA A 61 8.09 2.80 -7.12
C ALA A 61 8.11 2.16 -5.72
N LEU A 62 7.11 2.46 -4.90
CA LEU A 62 6.94 1.83 -3.58
C LEU A 62 6.68 0.33 -3.71
N THR A 63 5.87 -0.09 -4.70
CA THR A 63 5.63 -1.53 -4.95
C THR A 63 6.94 -2.22 -5.31
N ALA A 64 7.73 -1.63 -6.22
CA ALA A 64 9.02 -2.15 -6.63
C ALA A 64 9.98 -2.26 -5.44
N LEU A 65 10.07 -1.22 -4.60
CA LEU A 65 10.88 -1.24 -3.37
C LEU A 65 10.52 -2.44 -2.48
N TYR A 66 9.24 -2.66 -2.21
CA TYR A 66 8.79 -3.75 -1.35
C TYR A 66 9.07 -5.13 -1.96
N VAL A 67 8.86 -5.28 -3.28
CA VAL A 67 9.14 -6.53 -4.00
C VAL A 67 10.64 -6.82 -4.02
N ILE A 68 11.48 -5.82 -4.30
CA ILE A 68 12.93 -5.94 -4.28
C ILE A 68 13.42 -6.31 -2.88
N ALA A 69 12.91 -5.67 -1.83
CA ALA A 69 13.26 -6.00 -0.45
C ALA A 69 12.87 -7.45 -0.09
N LEU A 70 11.68 -7.88 -0.49
CA LEU A 70 11.19 -9.24 -0.25
C LEU A 70 12.05 -10.29 -0.97
N ILE A 71 12.28 -10.10 -2.27
CA ILE A 71 13.11 -11.02 -3.08
C ILE A 71 14.54 -11.01 -2.58
N GLY A 72 15.11 -9.83 -2.31
CA GLY A 72 16.47 -9.69 -1.80
C GLY A 72 16.66 -10.38 -0.45
N GLY A 73 15.70 -10.23 0.47
CA GLY A 73 15.73 -10.93 1.75
C GLY A 73 15.61 -12.45 1.62
N LEU A 74 14.70 -12.94 0.76
CA LEU A 74 14.57 -14.38 0.49
C LEU A 74 15.82 -14.98 -0.15
N MET A 75 16.40 -14.28 -1.13
CA MET A 75 17.66 -14.67 -1.77
C MET A 75 18.82 -14.67 -0.77
N GLY A 76 18.90 -13.66 0.10
CA GLY A 76 19.89 -13.61 1.18
C GLY A 76 19.76 -14.79 2.14
N ALA A 77 18.54 -15.11 2.57
CA ALA A 77 18.29 -16.29 3.40
C ALA A 77 18.69 -17.59 2.69
N ALA A 78 18.28 -17.76 1.41
CA ALA A 78 18.64 -18.94 0.63
C ALA A 78 20.15 -19.09 0.46
N LEU A 79 20.87 -17.98 0.20
CA LEU A 79 22.32 -17.99 0.10
C LEU A 79 22.96 -18.43 1.43
N ILE A 80 22.52 -17.87 2.55
CA ILE A 80 23.05 -18.21 3.89
C ILE A 80 22.79 -19.69 4.20
N TYR A 81 21.55 -20.16 4.09
CA TYR A 81 21.18 -21.49 4.55
C TYR A 81 21.46 -22.63 3.56
N MET A 82 21.55 -22.35 2.25
CA MET A 82 21.80 -23.40 1.25
C MET A 82 23.23 -23.46 0.75
N VAL A 83 23.99 -22.35 0.83
CA VAL A 83 25.35 -22.27 0.27
C VAL A 83 26.38 -22.03 1.37
N MET A 84 26.12 -21.10 2.27
CA MET A 84 27.11 -20.58 3.22
C MET A 84 26.95 -21.16 4.63
N PHE A 85 26.06 -22.13 4.82
CA PHE A 85 25.63 -22.58 6.15
C PHE A 85 26.80 -23.13 6.97
N ASP A 86 27.67 -23.92 6.33
CA ASP A 86 28.83 -24.54 6.98
C ASP A 86 29.97 -23.53 7.29
N GLU A 87 29.90 -22.31 6.76
CA GLU A 87 30.88 -21.26 7.00
C GLU A 87 30.56 -20.40 8.23
N PHE A 88 29.31 -20.45 8.72
CA PHE A 88 28.88 -19.67 9.87
C PHE A 88 28.74 -20.54 11.12
N SER A 89 29.22 -20.01 12.25
CA SER A 89 28.88 -20.55 13.57
C SER A 89 27.42 -20.26 13.96
N GLU A 90 26.91 -20.98 14.96
CA GLU A 90 25.53 -20.80 15.45
C GLU A 90 25.25 -19.34 15.88
N SER A 91 26.20 -18.70 16.57
CA SER A 91 26.07 -17.31 17.02
C SER A 91 26.12 -16.31 15.85
N GLU A 92 26.92 -16.58 14.82
CA GLU A 92 26.95 -15.76 13.61
C GLU A 92 25.64 -15.87 12.82
N LEU A 93 25.04 -17.06 12.73
CA LEU A 93 23.73 -17.26 12.10
C LEU A 93 22.64 -16.46 12.82
N VAL A 94 22.64 -16.44 14.14
CA VAL A 94 21.73 -15.61 14.94
C VAL A 94 21.98 -14.12 14.67
N THR A 95 23.24 -13.70 14.67
CA THR A 95 23.63 -12.30 14.48
C THR A 95 23.27 -11.77 13.08
N ILE A 96 23.39 -12.60 12.04
CA ILE A 96 23.06 -12.22 10.66
C ILE A 96 21.57 -12.35 10.34
N THR A 97 20.78 -13.00 11.21
CA THR A 97 19.33 -13.20 11.00
C THR A 97 18.57 -11.91 10.64
N PRO A 98 18.79 -10.77 11.32
CA PRO A 98 18.11 -9.51 10.99
C PRO A 98 18.37 -9.03 9.56
N VAL A 99 19.53 -9.36 8.96
CA VAL A 99 19.94 -8.89 7.63
C VAL A 99 19.00 -9.40 6.54
N TRP A 100 18.54 -10.65 6.63
CA TRP A 100 17.61 -11.21 5.66
C TRP A 100 16.16 -11.20 6.17
N PHE A 101 15.94 -11.31 7.48
CA PHE A 101 14.59 -11.33 8.06
C PHE A 101 13.89 -9.97 7.93
N PHE A 102 14.60 -8.87 8.23
CA PHE A 102 14.00 -7.54 8.19
C PHE A 102 13.51 -7.14 6.78
N PRO A 103 14.31 -7.31 5.69
CA PRO A 103 13.84 -7.05 4.34
C PRO A 103 12.62 -7.89 3.93
N ILE A 104 12.56 -9.16 4.34
CA ILE A 104 11.40 -10.03 4.07
C ILE A 104 10.14 -9.47 4.72
N VAL A 105 10.19 -9.17 6.02
CA VAL A 105 9.03 -8.65 6.77
C VAL A 105 8.63 -7.28 6.20
N PHE A 106 9.60 -6.38 6.02
CA PHE A 106 9.34 -5.05 5.45
C PHE A 106 8.69 -5.14 4.07
N GLY A 107 9.23 -5.96 3.18
CA GLY A 107 8.71 -6.15 1.82
C GLY A 107 7.31 -6.78 1.81
N LEU A 108 7.09 -7.82 2.61
CA LEU A 108 5.79 -8.49 2.71
C LEU A 108 4.70 -7.53 3.22
N TYR A 109 4.94 -6.85 4.35
CA TYR A 109 3.97 -5.94 4.94
C TYR A 109 3.76 -4.70 4.06
N GLY A 110 4.81 -4.18 3.42
CA GLY A 110 4.71 -3.10 2.43
C GLY A 110 3.80 -3.47 1.26
N PHE A 111 4.03 -4.63 0.65
CA PHE A 111 3.22 -5.12 -0.48
C PHE A 111 1.75 -5.35 -0.07
N VAL A 112 1.51 -6.01 1.05
CA VAL A 112 0.15 -6.25 1.57
C VAL A 112 -0.56 -4.93 1.87
N SER A 113 0.12 -3.99 2.53
CA SER A 113 -0.46 -2.68 2.88
C SER A 113 -0.93 -1.91 1.64
N GLN A 114 -0.16 -1.94 0.54
CA GLN A 114 -0.56 -1.29 -0.71
C GLN A 114 -1.79 -1.96 -1.32
N ARG A 115 -1.87 -3.29 -1.27
CA ARG A 115 -3.04 -4.02 -1.77
C ARG A 115 -4.29 -3.70 -0.95
N LEU A 116 -4.16 -3.57 0.36
CA LEU A 116 -5.25 -3.15 1.25
C LEU A 116 -5.66 -1.69 1.01
N LEU A 117 -4.70 -0.76 0.91
CA LEU A 117 -4.97 0.64 0.62
C LEU A 117 -5.65 0.84 -0.75
N ARG A 118 -5.28 0.06 -1.77
CA ARG A 118 -5.98 0.04 -3.08
C ARG A 118 -7.44 -0.42 -2.97
N ARG A 119 -7.78 -1.34 -2.05
CA ARG A 119 -9.17 -1.74 -1.80
C ARG A 119 -9.97 -0.61 -1.16
N ILE A 120 -9.35 0.16 -0.27
CA ILE A 120 -9.98 1.34 0.33
C ILE A 120 -10.20 2.43 -0.72
N ALA A 121 -9.19 2.70 -1.56
CA ALA A 121 -9.28 3.70 -2.63
C ALA A 121 -10.37 3.37 -3.68
N THR A 122 -10.64 2.08 -3.93
CA THR A 122 -11.70 1.62 -4.83
C THR A 122 -13.08 1.52 -4.15
N GLY A 123 -13.21 1.97 -2.90
CA GLY A 123 -14.47 1.98 -2.15
C GLY A 123 -14.93 0.60 -1.67
N ARG A 124 -14.09 -0.43 -1.75
CA ARG A 124 -14.44 -1.79 -1.30
C ARG A 124 -14.32 -2.00 0.21
N ALA A 125 -13.65 -1.08 0.92
CA ALA A 125 -13.53 -1.09 2.37
C ALA A 125 -13.41 0.35 2.90
N GLY A 126 -13.99 0.65 4.06
CA GLY A 126 -13.90 1.97 4.68
C GLY A 126 -12.61 2.16 5.49
N THR A 127 -12.02 1.07 6.00
CA THR A 127 -10.82 1.12 6.86
C THR A 127 -9.81 0.01 6.57
N LEU A 128 -8.57 0.19 7.03
CA LEU A 128 -7.49 -0.79 6.91
C LEU A 128 -7.78 -2.07 7.69
N ALA A 129 -8.38 -1.94 8.88
CA ALA A 129 -8.83 -3.08 9.67
C ALA A 129 -9.94 -3.88 8.98
N GLU A 130 -10.88 -3.20 8.33
CA GLU A 130 -11.95 -3.86 7.56
C GLU A 130 -11.39 -4.59 6.33
N ALA A 131 -10.49 -3.95 5.59
CA ALA A 131 -9.81 -4.58 4.45
C ALA A 131 -8.97 -5.81 4.88
N ALA A 132 -8.33 -5.74 6.06
CA ALA A 132 -7.58 -6.85 6.64
C ALA A 132 -8.50 -8.00 7.07
N ARG A 133 -9.63 -7.72 7.74
CA ARG A 133 -10.63 -8.73 8.12
C ARG A 133 -11.17 -9.48 6.90
N MET A 134 -11.57 -8.76 5.85
CA MET A 134 -11.99 -9.38 4.58
C MET A 134 -10.90 -10.28 3.96
N SER A 135 -9.63 -10.02 4.24
CA SER A 135 -8.52 -10.85 3.76
C SER A 135 -8.30 -12.08 4.66
N ILE A 136 -8.50 -11.93 5.97
CA ILE A 136 -8.46 -13.03 6.95
C ILE A 136 -9.59 -14.04 6.68
N ASP A 137 -10.80 -13.56 6.38
CA ASP A 137 -11.96 -14.42 6.11
C ASP A 137 -11.72 -15.36 4.91
N VAL A 138 -10.90 -14.94 3.95
CA VAL A 138 -10.55 -15.73 2.76
C VAL A 138 -9.32 -16.64 3.01
N ALA A 139 -8.33 -16.16 3.76
CA ALA A 139 -7.05 -16.86 3.97
C ALA A 139 -7.03 -17.76 5.22
N GLY A 140 -8.05 -17.67 6.07
CA GLY A 140 -8.20 -18.45 7.30
C GLY A 140 -7.54 -17.82 8.53
N HIS A 141 -7.79 -18.43 9.70
CA HIS A 141 -7.41 -17.90 11.02
C HIS A 141 -5.91 -17.63 11.18
N TRP A 142 -5.04 -18.38 10.50
CA TRP A 142 -3.58 -18.14 10.54
C TRP A 142 -3.18 -16.79 9.93
N ALA A 143 -3.95 -16.29 8.96
CA ALA A 143 -3.74 -14.96 8.41
C ALA A 143 -4.04 -13.86 9.43
N ALA A 144 -4.85 -14.13 10.47
CA ALA A 144 -5.12 -13.15 11.52
C ALA A 144 -3.86 -12.81 12.32
N LEU A 145 -2.99 -13.79 12.55
CA LEU A 145 -1.73 -13.57 13.27
C LEU A 145 -0.75 -12.74 12.43
N ALA A 146 -0.65 -13.05 11.13
CA ALA A 146 0.17 -12.29 10.19
C ALA A 146 -0.41 -10.89 9.87
N LEU A 147 -1.73 -10.71 9.94
CA LEU A 147 -2.38 -9.43 9.66
C LEU A 147 -2.68 -8.61 10.93
N PHE A 148 -2.35 -9.15 12.11
CA PHE A 148 -2.62 -8.49 13.38
C PHE A 148 -2.12 -7.04 13.46
N PRO A 149 -0.89 -6.71 12.98
CA PRO A 149 -0.44 -5.32 12.99
C PRO A 149 -1.38 -4.38 12.23
N PHE A 150 -2.00 -4.84 11.14
CA PHE A 150 -2.96 -4.06 10.35
C PHE A 150 -4.32 -3.88 11.02
N LEU A 151 -4.66 -4.71 12.02
CA LEU A 151 -5.90 -4.57 12.79
C LEU A 151 -5.79 -3.45 13.83
N VAL A 152 -4.58 -3.19 14.34
CA VAL A 152 -4.32 -2.21 15.40
C VAL A 152 -3.90 -0.86 14.81
N LEU A 153 -3.21 -0.84 13.67
CA LEU A 153 -2.69 0.37 13.04
C LEU A 153 -3.78 1.09 12.21
N LYS A 154 -4.03 2.37 12.53
CA LYS A 154 -4.98 3.24 11.80
C LYS A 154 -4.32 4.07 10.68
N TRP A 155 -3.07 3.81 10.33
CA TRP A 155 -2.26 4.69 9.48
C TRP A 155 -2.57 4.52 7.99
N ARG A 156 -2.66 5.64 7.25
CA ARG A 156 -2.94 5.65 5.80
C ARG A 156 -1.68 5.49 4.91
N SER A 157 -0.49 5.49 5.50
CA SER A 157 0.78 5.35 4.77
C SER A 157 1.28 3.91 4.81
N SER A 158 1.53 3.33 3.64
CA SER A 158 2.10 1.98 3.51
C SER A 158 3.48 1.87 4.15
N LEU A 159 4.33 2.88 3.97
CA LEU A 159 5.70 2.92 4.51
C LEU A 159 5.72 2.90 6.03
N LEU A 160 4.86 3.68 6.66
CA LEU A 160 4.83 3.73 8.13
C LEU A 160 4.31 2.42 8.70
N VAL A 161 3.32 1.81 8.04
CA VAL A 161 2.78 0.51 8.47
C VAL A 161 3.81 -0.60 8.29
N SER A 162 4.54 -0.66 7.16
CA SER A 162 5.58 -1.67 6.94
C SER A 162 6.77 -1.48 7.89
N LEU A 163 7.18 -0.24 8.16
CA LEU A 163 8.22 0.06 9.14
C LEU A 163 7.81 -0.36 10.55
N ALA A 164 6.61 0.03 10.99
CA ALA A 164 6.11 -0.33 12.32
C ALA A 164 5.97 -1.85 12.49
N ALA A 165 5.47 -2.55 11.47
CA ALA A 165 5.39 -4.00 11.47
C ALA A 165 6.78 -4.65 11.51
N ALA A 166 7.73 -4.15 10.71
CA ALA A 166 9.09 -4.67 10.70
C ALA A 166 9.79 -4.49 12.07
N VAL A 167 9.61 -3.33 12.72
CA VAL A 167 10.11 -3.09 14.08
C VAL A 167 9.45 -4.05 15.08
N PHE A 168 8.14 -4.22 15.03
CA PHE A 168 7.42 -5.15 15.90
C PHE A 168 7.99 -6.58 15.82
N TRP A 169 8.17 -7.09 14.59
CA TRP A 169 8.74 -8.42 14.39
C TRP A 169 10.21 -8.51 14.75
N ALA A 170 11.00 -7.45 14.52
CA ALA A 170 12.40 -7.41 14.94
C ALA A 170 12.54 -7.49 16.46
N VAL A 171 11.70 -6.78 17.22
CA VAL A 171 11.68 -6.87 18.69
C VAL A 171 11.27 -8.27 19.14
N LEU A 172 10.24 -8.86 18.52
CA LEU A 172 9.77 -10.19 18.87
C LEU A 172 10.84 -11.26 18.57
N LEU A 173 11.54 -11.13 17.45
CA LEU A 173 12.66 -11.99 17.09
C LEU A 173 13.83 -11.85 18.08
N TRP A 174 14.17 -10.61 18.46
CA TRP A 174 15.22 -10.37 19.46
C TRP A 174 14.86 -11.00 20.81
N LEU A 175 13.61 -10.82 21.28
CA LEU A 175 13.13 -11.47 22.50
C LEU A 175 13.19 -12.99 22.41
N PHE A 176 12.83 -13.56 21.27
CA PHE A 176 12.91 -15.00 21.02
C PHE A 176 14.34 -15.53 21.20
N PHE A 177 15.32 -14.87 20.58
CA PHE A 177 16.73 -15.27 20.73
C PHE A 177 17.23 -15.08 22.17
N ALA A 178 16.93 -13.94 22.79
CA ALA A 178 17.33 -13.66 24.17
C ALA A 178 16.75 -14.67 25.19
N LEU A 179 15.54 -15.20 24.94
CA LEU A 179 14.87 -16.15 25.83
C LEU A 179 15.28 -17.61 25.58
N LEU A 180 15.40 -18.02 24.32
CA LEU A 180 15.67 -19.42 23.98
C LEU A 180 17.15 -19.75 23.87
N PHE A 181 17.97 -18.74 23.56
CA PHE A 181 19.41 -18.87 23.42
C PHE A 181 20.14 -17.82 24.28
N PRO A 182 19.95 -17.84 25.62
CA PRO A 182 20.51 -16.81 26.51
C PRO A 182 22.05 -16.80 26.53
N THR A 183 22.69 -17.83 25.99
CA THR A 183 24.15 -18.00 25.94
C THR A 183 24.75 -17.74 24.55
N LEU A 184 23.92 -17.40 23.55
CA LEU A 184 24.36 -17.01 22.20
C LEU A 184 24.38 -15.48 22.03
#